data_AF-A0A5E4P5Q2-F1
#
_entry.id   AF-A0A5E4P5Q2-F1
#
_cell.length_a   1.000
_cell.length_b   1.000
_cell.length_c   1.000
_cell.angle_alpha   90.00
_cell.angle_beta   90.00
_cell.angle_gamma   90.00
#
_symmetry.space_group_name_H-M   'P 1'
#
loop_
_entity.id
_entity.type
_entity.pdbx_description
1 polymer ?
#
loop_
_entity_poly.entity_id
_entity_poly.type
_entity_poly.pdbx_seq_one_letter_code
_entity_poly.pdbx_strand_id
1 'polypeptide(L)'
;MRGFNKEEVKAVLAHEIGHLRHNDAVVMTIVSAIPIIAYMVGRTLFNFRFLRAGSGGNRKGSAGGILAAMILTAIAAWIVYFITQLLVMWLSRSREYYADAYSAYATRNPGALESALSKIAYGLSVAQGETNGLRAFYIGDQSTAKREVAEILDHQNEFDLDRNGVLDEKELEAAMSKEAKSSWGKINELFSTHPSTYKRIILLKGIEREVNTSSFREEDAYKLV
;
A
#
# COMPACT_ATOMS: atom_id res chain seq x y z
N MET A 1 -14.09 17.27 -2.99
CA MET A 1 -14.61 16.07 -2.27
C MET A 1 -16.14 16.14 -2.21
N ARG A 2 -16.84 15.99 -3.35
CA ARG A 2 -18.31 15.90 -3.40
C ARG A 2 -18.64 14.40 -3.35
N GLY A 3 -18.96 13.88 -2.16
CA GLY A 3 -19.21 12.44 -1.94
C GLY A 3 -18.78 11.94 -0.56
N PHE A 4 -17.91 12.69 0.12
CA PHE A 4 -17.54 12.42 1.51
C PHE A 4 -18.32 13.30 2.49
N ASN A 5 -18.76 12.72 3.61
CA ASN A 5 -19.34 13.47 4.72
C ASN A 5 -18.22 14.15 5.54
N LYS A 6 -18.58 15.10 6.41
CA LYS A 6 -17.58 15.87 7.19
C LYS A 6 -16.74 14.98 8.11
N GLU A 7 -17.33 13.90 8.64
CA GLU A 7 -16.65 12.96 9.54
C GLU A 7 -15.66 12.05 8.79
N GLU A 8 -15.99 11.61 7.58
CA GLU A 8 -15.11 10.86 6.68
C GLU A 8 -13.91 11.71 6.29
N VAL A 9 -14.12 12.98 5.92
CA VAL A 9 -13.00 13.91 5.63
C VAL A 9 -12.13 14.10 6.87
N LYS A 10 -12.73 14.25 8.05
CA LYS A 10 -12.00 14.37 9.31
C LYS A 10 -11.20 13.10 9.63
N ALA A 11 -11.74 11.92 9.34
CA ALA A 11 -11.07 10.63 9.51
C ALA A 11 -9.88 10.45 8.56
N VAL A 12 -10.03 10.83 7.29
CA VAL A 12 -8.92 10.80 6.32
C VAL A 12 -7.83 11.79 6.74
N LEU A 13 -8.19 13.01 7.14
CA LEU A 13 -7.21 13.99 7.65
C LEU A 13 -6.51 13.49 8.91
N ALA A 14 -7.22 12.83 9.82
CA ALA A 14 -6.62 12.25 11.01
C ALA A 14 -5.63 11.12 10.67
N HIS A 15 -5.91 10.32 9.63
CA HIS A 15 -4.99 9.31 9.10
C HIS A 15 -3.69 9.94 8.57
N GLU A 16 -3.79 11.00 7.75
CA GLU A 16 -2.61 11.74 7.26
C GLU A 16 -1.81 12.39 8.40
N ILE A 17 -2.50 12.92 9.42
CA ILE A 17 -1.85 13.43 10.63
C ILE A 17 -1.13 12.30 11.39
N GLY A 18 -1.66 11.08 11.35
CA GLY A 18 -0.99 9.88 11.89
C GLY A 18 0.38 9.66 11.27
N HIS A 19 0.48 9.70 9.94
CA HIS A 19 1.76 9.60 9.24
C HIS A 19 2.77 10.69 9.66
N LEU A 20 2.28 11.92 9.85
CA LEU A 20 3.11 13.02 10.35
C LEU A 20 3.54 12.79 11.81
N ARG A 21 2.63 12.32 12.66
CA ARG A 21 2.89 12.03 14.07
C ARG A 21 3.93 10.94 14.26
N HIS A 22 3.91 9.92 13.40
CA HIS A 22 4.84 8.79 13.43
C HIS A 22 6.12 9.03 12.63
N ASN A 23 6.25 10.19 11.97
CA ASN A 23 7.38 10.55 11.10
C ASN A 23 7.63 9.53 9.99
N ASP A 24 6.57 9.00 9.39
CA ASP A 24 6.66 7.88 8.45
C ASP A 24 7.53 8.21 7.25
N ALA A 25 7.47 9.44 6.74
CA ALA A 25 8.34 9.91 5.67
C ALA A 25 9.83 9.81 6.01
N VAL A 26 10.22 10.17 7.24
CA VAL A 26 11.62 10.10 7.69
C VAL A 26 12.04 8.65 7.88
N VAL A 27 11.22 7.84 8.55
CA VAL A 27 11.49 6.42 8.80
C VAL A 27 11.66 5.66 7.48
N MET A 28 10.72 5.84 6.55
CA MET A 28 10.76 5.18 5.24
C MET A 28 11.93 5.64 4.40
N THR A 29 12.33 6.91 4.47
CA THR A 29 13.52 7.42 3.78
C THR A 29 14.79 6.73 4.28
N ILE A 30 14.96 6.63 5.61
CA ILE A 30 16.14 6.00 6.23
C ILE A 30 16.18 4.50 5.90
N VAL A 31 15.06 3.81 6.05
CA VAL A 31 14.97 2.36 5.79
C VAL A 31 15.19 2.05 4.31
N SER A 32 14.68 2.90 3.40
CA SER A 32 14.86 2.75 1.95
C SER A 32 16.30 2.95 1.48
N ALA A 33 17.18 3.52 2.29
CA ALA A 33 18.59 3.63 1.94
C ALA A 33 19.26 2.25 1.79
N ILE A 34 18.82 1.26 2.57
CA ILE A 34 19.39 -0.11 2.58
C ILE A 34 19.24 -0.80 1.21
N PRO A 35 18.03 -0.96 0.64
CA PRO A 35 17.88 -1.57 -0.68
C PRO A 35 18.57 -0.74 -1.77
N ILE A 36 18.61 0.59 -1.67
CA ILE A 36 19.32 1.44 -2.64
C ILE A 36 20.82 1.10 -2.67
N ILE A 37 21.46 0.98 -1.51
CA ILE A 37 22.88 0.62 -1.41
C ILE A 37 23.10 -0.80 -1.95
N ALA A 38 22.26 -1.76 -1.56
CA ALA A 38 22.35 -3.14 -2.05
C ALA A 38 22.22 -3.22 -3.58
N TYR A 39 21.28 -2.45 -4.16
CA TYR A 39 21.10 -2.30 -5.60
C TYR A 39 22.34 -1.70 -6.27
N MET A 40 22.90 -0.62 -5.72
CA MET A 40 24.09 0.02 -6.27
C MET A 40 25.29 -0.93 -6.29
N VAL A 41 25.50 -1.69 -5.22
CA VAL A 41 26.56 -2.71 -5.15
C VAL A 41 26.33 -3.83 -6.17
N GLY A 42 25.11 -4.39 -6.21
CA GLY A 42 24.76 -5.45 -7.17
C GLY A 42 24.91 -5.01 -8.63
N ARG A 43 24.44 -3.81 -8.96
CA ARG A 43 24.57 -3.20 -10.29
C ARG A 43 26.03 -2.95 -10.67
N THR A 44 26.83 -2.43 -9.75
CA THR A 44 28.24 -2.14 -9.99
C THR A 44 29.01 -3.43 -10.27
N LEU A 45 28.84 -4.46 -9.44
CA LEU A 45 29.47 -5.77 -9.64
C LEU A 45 29.04 -6.43 -10.96
N PHE A 46 27.77 -6.29 -11.34
CA PHE A 46 27.25 -6.79 -12.60
C PHE A 46 27.84 -6.05 -13.82
N ASN A 47 27.94 -4.72 -13.77
CA ASN A 47 28.51 -3.92 -14.87
C ASN A 47 30.02 -4.17 -15.05
N PHE A 48 30.78 -4.30 -13.95
CA PHE A 48 32.19 -4.70 -14.02
C PHE A 48 32.38 -6.06 -14.71
N ARG A 49 31.38 -6.96 -14.62
CA ARG A 49 31.38 -8.23 -15.35
C ARG A 49 31.25 -8.04 -16.86
N PHE A 50 30.35 -7.18 -17.34
CA PHE A 50 30.19 -6.91 -18.78
C PHE A 50 31.43 -6.27 -19.39
N LEU A 51 32.03 -5.31 -18.68
CA LEU A 51 33.28 -4.65 -19.10
C LEU A 51 34.46 -5.63 -19.19
N ARG A 52 34.57 -6.58 -18.25
CA ARG A 52 35.66 -7.57 -18.22
C ARG A 52 35.41 -8.80 -19.11
N ALA A 53 34.14 -9.14 -19.38
CA ALA A 53 33.77 -10.23 -20.30
C ALA A 53 33.87 -9.82 -21.78
N GLY A 54 33.69 -8.53 -22.11
CA GLY A 54 33.88 -7.99 -23.46
C GLY A 54 35.35 -7.71 -23.83
N SER A 55 36.24 -7.60 -22.84
CA SER A 55 37.68 -7.44 -23.05
C SER A 55 38.34 -8.83 -23.16
N GLY A 56 38.30 -9.40 -24.37
CA GLY A 56 38.88 -10.70 -24.68
C GLY A 56 40.37 -10.79 -24.30
N GLY A 57 40.72 -11.81 -23.51
CA GLY A 57 42.11 -12.09 -23.15
C GLY A 57 42.28 -13.48 -22.57
N ASN A 58 42.71 -14.41 -23.42
CA ASN A 58 43.12 -15.79 -23.15
C ASN A 58 44.00 -15.96 -21.88
N ARG A 59 43.42 -16.01 -20.67
CA ARG A 59 44.12 -16.48 -19.45
C ARG A 59 43.33 -17.59 -18.78
N LYS A 60 43.46 -18.76 -19.41
CA LYS A 60 42.95 -20.09 -19.04
C LYS A 60 43.64 -20.54 -17.73
N GLY A 61 42.99 -20.41 -16.57
CA GLY A 61 43.50 -20.96 -15.31
C GLY A 61 43.04 -20.23 -14.05
N SER A 62 43.39 -18.94 -13.91
CA SER A 62 43.11 -18.15 -12.68
C SER A 62 41.93 -17.17 -12.82
N ALA A 63 41.61 -16.76 -14.04
CA ALA A 63 40.51 -15.82 -14.30
C ALA A 63 39.10 -16.42 -14.09
N GLY A 64 38.96 -17.75 -14.24
CA GLY A 64 37.68 -18.45 -14.06
C GLY A 64 37.20 -18.48 -12.60
N GLY A 65 38.11 -18.65 -11.64
CA GLY A 65 37.78 -18.62 -10.21
C GLY A 65 37.35 -17.23 -9.73
N ILE A 66 38.02 -16.18 -10.20
CA ILE A 66 37.64 -14.78 -9.91
C ILE A 66 36.28 -14.45 -10.52
N LEU A 67 36.02 -14.89 -11.75
CA LEU A 67 34.73 -14.66 -12.42
C LEU A 67 33.58 -15.38 -11.71
N ALA A 68 33.79 -16.63 -11.28
CA ALA A 68 32.80 -17.39 -10.51
C ALA A 68 32.50 -16.74 -9.15
N ALA A 69 33.53 -16.27 -8.44
CA ALA A 69 33.36 -15.54 -7.18
C ALA A 69 32.57 -14.24 -7.38
N MET A 70 32.87 -13.45 -8.42
CA MET A 70 32.12 -12.23 -8.74
C MET A 70 30.65 -12.50 -9.08
N ILE A 71 30.35 -13.60 -9.78
CA ILE A 71 28.97 -14.00 -10.09
C ILE A 71 28.23 -14.33 -8.81
N LEU A 72 28.85 -15.12 -7.91
CA LEU A 72 28.24 -15.49 -6.64
C LEU A 72 27.96 -14.25 -5.78
N THR A 73 28.91 -13.31 -5.69
CA THR A 73 28.73 -12.06 -4.93
C THR A 73 27.66 -11.15 -5.55
N ALA A 74 27.59 -11.06 -6.89
CA ALA A 74 26.54 -10.29 -7.55
C ALA A 74 25.15 -10.89 -7.29
N ILE A 75 25.00 -12.21 -7.40
CA ILE A 75 23.74 -12.90 -7.09
C ILE A 75 23.34 -12.67 -5.62
N ALA A 76 24.30 -12.80 -4.69
CA ALA A 76 24.06 -12.52 -3.28
C ALA A 76 23.58 -11.07 -3.05
N ALA A 77 24.19 -10.08 -3.69
CA ALA A 77 23.78 -8.68 -3.59
C ALA A 77 22.35 -8.46 -4.11
N TRP A 78 21.96 -9.11 -5.22
CA TRP A 78 20.60 -9.06 -5.75
C TRP A 78 19.57 -9.72 -4.83
N ILE A 79 19.93 -10.83 -4.18
CA ILE A 79 19.08 -11.48 -3.18
C ILE A 79 18.87 -10.56 -1.97
N VAL A 80 19.94 -9.94 -1.47
CA VAL A 80 19.86 -8.97 -0.36
C VAL A 80 18.99 -7.77 -0.75
N TYR A 81 19.17 -7.22 -1.94
CA TYR A 81 18.30 -6.16 -2.47
C TYR A 81 16.83 -6.59 -2.48
N PHE A 82 16.53 -7.78 -3.01
CA PHE A 82 15.16 -8.28 -3.09
C PHE A 82 14.52 -8.46 -1.70
N ILE A 83 15.24 -9.07 -0.76
CA ILE A 83 14.75 -9.29 0.62
C ILE A 83 14.52 -7.96 1.33
N THR A 84 15.48 -7.03 1.24
CA THR A 84 15.37 -5.72 1.89
C THR A 84 14.24 -4.88 1.30
N GLN A 85 13.99 -4.98 -0.02
CA GLN A 85 12.83 -4.35 -0.65
C GLN A 85 11.50 -4.90 -0.11
N LEU A 86 11.38 -6.22 0.04
CA LEU A 86 10.19 -6.84 0.65
C LEU A 86 9.98 -6.39 2.10
N LEU A 87 11.07 -6.20 2.86
CA LEU A 87 11.00 -5.68 4.22
C LEU A 87 10.51 -4.23 4.25
N VAL A 88 10.98 -3.39 3.32
CA VAL A 88 10.50 -2.00 3.19
C VAL A 88 9.01 -1.98 2.87
N MET A 89 8.55 -2.82 1.93
CA MET A 89 7.13 -2.92 1.61
C MET A 89 6.31 -3.40 2.81
N TRP A 90 6.80 -4.39 3.56
CA TRP A 90 6.13 -4.84 4.79
C TRP A 90 6.05 -3.73 5.83
N LEU A 91 7.13 -2.99 6.07
CA LEU A 91 7.15 -1.87 7.01
C LEU A 91 6.18 -0.76 6.58
N SER A 92 6.13 -0.45 5.27
CA SER A 92 5.15 0.48 4.70
C SER A 92 3.72 0.08 5.06
N ARG A 93 3.38 -1.22 4.90
CA ARG A 93 2.05 -1.74 5.25
C ARG A 93 1.76 -1.65 6.74
N SER A 94 2.75 -1.94 7.59
CA SER A 94 2.60 -1.78 9.04
C SER A 94 2.28 -0.34 9.41
N ARG A 95 2.93 0.64 8.77
CA ARG A 95 2.74 2.08 9.06
C ARG A 95 1.34 2.57 8.74
N GLU A 96 0.73 2.05 7.68
CA GLU A 96 -0.68 2.31 7.35
C GLU A 96 -1.63 1.85 8.46
N TYR A 97 -1.41 0.67 9.04
CA TYR A 97 -2.24 0.19 10.17
C TYR A 97 -2.09 1.07 11.41
N TYR A 98 -0.88 1.57 11.69
CA TYR A 98 -0.66 2.54 12.76
C TYR A 98 -1.37 3.87 12.49
N ALA A 99 -1.40 4.34 11.24
CA ALA A 99 -2.12 5.55 10.86
C ALA A 99 -3.64 5.36 10.94
N ASP A 100 -4.16 4.19 10.57
CA ASP A 100 -5.58 3.81 10.74
C ASP A 100 -5.98 3.79 12.22
N ALA A 101 -5.15 3.17 13.08
CA ALA A 101 -5.37 3.15 14.51
C ALA A 101 -5.34 4.55 15.13
N TYR A 102 -4.40 5.39 14.71
CA TYR A 102 -4.32 6.78 15.15
C TYR A 102 -5.55 7.58 14.71
N SER A 103 -6.01 7.41 13.47
CA SER A 103 -7.23 8.06 12.97
C SER A 103 -8.46 7.67 13.79
N ALA A 104 -8.62 6.37 14.06
CA ALA A 104 -9.69 5.84 14.91
C ALA A 104 -9.66 6.45 16.34
N TYR A 105 -8.47 6.61 16.92
CA TYR A 105 -8.27 7.26 18.21
C TYR A 105 -8.56 8.76 18.19
N ALA A 106 -8.02 9.48 17.22
CA ALA A 106 -8.13 10.93 17.12
C ALA A 106 -9.56 11.39 16.79
N THR A 107 -10.29 10.63 15.96
CA THR A 107 -11.69 10.96 15.61
C THR A 107 -12.72 10.37 16.54
N ARG A 108 -12.37 9.33 17.31
CA ARG A 108 -13.31 8.50 18.10
C ARG A 108 -14.42 7.88 17.23
N ASN A 109 -14.20 7.79 15.92
CA ASN A 109 -15.17 7.28 14.96
C ASN A 109 -14.46 6.44 13.89
N PRO A 110 -14.13 5.16 14.17
CA PRO A 110 -13.45 4.29 13.22
C PRO A 110 -14.30 4.00 11.97
N GLY A 111 -15.64 3.93 12.14
CA GLY A 111 -16.59 3.71 11.05
C GLY A 111 -16.57 4.81 9.98
N ALA A 112 -16.21 6.04 10.35
CA ALA A 112 -16.01 7.13 9.37
C ALA A 112 -14.80 6.86 8.46
N LEU A 113 -13.72 6.27 8.96
CA LEU A 113 -12.58 5.89 8.12
C LEU A 113 -12.91 4.67 7.27
N GLU A 114 -13.62 3.68 7.84
CA GLU A 114 -14.10 2.51 7.10
C GLU A 114 -14.96 2.92 5.91
N SER A 115 -15.94 3.80 6.14
CA SER A 115 -16.83 4.29 5.08
C SER A 115 -16.07 5.10 4.01
N ALA A 116 -15.09 5.90 4.42
CA ALA A 116 -14.25 6.61 3.48
C ALA A 116 -13.40 5.64 2.63
N LEU A 117 -12.83 4.61 3.26
CA LEU A 117 -11.99 3.63 2.60
C LEU A 117 -12.79 2.74 1.65
N SER A 118 -13.98 2.30 2.03
CA SER A 118 -14.87 1.52 1.15
C SER A 118 -15.28 2.33 -0.09
N LYS A 119 -15.55 3.64 0.07
CA LYS A 119 -15.81 4.55 -1.05
C LYS A 119 -14.66 4.69 -2.01
N ILE A 120 -13.43 4.69 -1.51
CA ILE A 120 -12.23 4.82 -2.35
C ILE A 120 -11.92 3.50 -3.05
N ALA A 121 -11.92 2.39 -2.31
CA ALA A 121 -11.47 1.09 -2.81
C ALA A 121 -12.48 0.40 -3.72
N TYR A 122 -13.78 0.56 -3.45
CA TYR A 122 -14.85 -0.10 -4.21
C TYR A 122 -15.67 0.88 -5.06
N GLY A 123 -15.21 2.13 -5.21
CA GLY A 123 -15.80 3.09 -6.15
C GLY A 123 -17.08 3.80 -5.69
N LEU A 124 -17.47 3.70 -4.41
CA LEU A 124 -18.77 4.18 -3.88
C LEU A 124 -18.90 5.70 -3.72
N SER A 125 -17.99 6.48 -4.31
CA SER A 125 -18.11 7.94 -4.38
C SER A 125 -17.98 8.47 -5.80
N VAL A 126 -18.16 7.65 -6.83
CA VAL A 126 -18.51 8.19 -8.15
C VAL A 126 -19.99 8.57 -8.12
N ALA A 127 -20.31 9.64 -7.40
CA ALA A 127 -21.48 10.43 -7.76
C ALA A 127 -21.34 10.71 -9.26
N GLN A 128 -22.39 10.45 -10.04
CA GLN A 128 -22.44 10.64 -11.50
C GLN A 128 -22.35 12.12 -11.92
N GLY A 129 -21.36 12.86 -11.41
CA GLY A 129 -21.22 14.29 -11.55
C GLY A 129 -19.82 14.77 -11.16
N GLU A 130 -18.95 14.76 -12.16
CA GLU A 130 -17.66 15.46 -12.23
C GLU A 130 -16.57 15.07 -11.22
N THR A 131 -15.54 14.42 -11.77
CA THR A 131 -14.23 14.09 -11.19
C THR A 131 -13.35 15.32 -10.87
N ASN A 132 -13.94 16.45 -10.47
CA ASN A 132 -13.20 17.67 -10.15
C ASN A 132 -12.37 17.56 -8.85
N GLY A 133 -12.72 16.63 -7.95
CA GLY A 133 -12.02 16.45 -6.67
C GLY A 133 -10.60 15.88 -6.79
N LEU A 134 -10.40 14.85 -7.62
CA LEU A 134 -9.07 14.30 -7.92
C LEU A 134 -8.27 15.19 -8.88
N ARG A 135 -8.95 15.89 -9.81
CA ARG A 135 -8.35 16.90 -10.70
C ARG A 135 -7.77 18.09 -9.94
N ALA A 136 -8.40 18.50 -8.83
CA ALA A 136 -7.93 19.61 -8.01
C ALA A 136 -6.58 19.33 -7.32
N PHE A 137 -6.19 18.05 -7.19
CA PHE A 137 -4.92 17.64 -6.58
C PHE A 137 -3.88 17.17 -7.60
N TYR A 138 -4.16 17.25 -8.91
CA TYR A 138 -3.23 16.87 -9.99
C TYR A 138 -2.68 15.43 -9.93
N ILE A 139 -3.45 14.49 -9.36
CA ILE A 139 -3.00 13.09 -9.15
C ILE A 139 -3.17 12.20 -10.40
N GLY A 140 -3.91 12.63 -11.44
CA GLY A 140 -4.18 11.80 -12.63
C GLY A 140 -4.04 12.53 -13.98
N ASP A 141 -3.66 11.78 -15.02
CA ASP A 141 -3.63 12.25 -16.41
C ASP A 141 -5.08 12.49 -16.90
N GLN A 142 -5.34 13.68 -17.47
CA GLN A 142 -6.67 14.04 -17.97
C GLN A 142 -7.10 13.18 -19.15
N SER A 143 -6.15 12.56 -19.86
CA SER A 143 -6.41 11.78 -21.08
C SER A 143 -6.98 10.37 -20.79
N THR A 144 -6.53 9.70 -19.71
CA THR A 144 -7.01 8.37 -19.29
C THR A 144 -8.18 8.41 -18.32
N ALA A 145 -8.50 9.58 -17.76
CA ALA A 145 -9.55 9.75 -16.75
C ALA A 145 -10.91 9.14 -17.15
N LYS A 146 -11.30 9.16 -18.43
CA LYS A 146 -12.56 8.53 -18.87
C LYS A 146 -12.52 7.01 -18.77
N ARG A 147 -11.36 6.40 -19.03
CA ARG A 147 -11.16 4.95 -19.00
C ARG A 147 -11.03 4.46 -17.56
N GLU A 148 -10.31 5.20 -16.73
CA GLU A 148 -10.21 4.94 -15.29
C GLU A 148 -11.58 5.07 -14.61
N VAL A 149 -12.38 6.08 -14.96
CA VAL A 149 -13.75 6.21 -14.45
C VAL A 149 -14.63 5.06 -14.93
N ALA A 150 -14.51 4.64 -16.20
CA ALA A 150 -15.27 3.50 -16.71
C ALA A 150 -14.89 2.19 -16.00
N GLU A 151 -13.61 1.99 -15.70
CA GLU A 151 -13.09 0.82 -14.98
C GLU A 151 -13.54 0.81 -13.51
N ILE A 152 -13.55 1.97 -12.84
CA ILE A 152 -14.09 2.13 -11.48
C ILE A 152 -15.60 1.87 -11.46
N LEU A 153 -16.34 2.36 -12.46
CA LEU A 153 -17.78 2.13 -12.58
C LEU A 153 -18.11 0.64 -12.87
N ASP A 154 -17.27 -0.04 -13.65
CA ASP A 154 -17.43 -1.47 -13.93
C ASP A 154 -17.19 -2.30 -12.66
N HIS A 155 -16.15 -1.96 -11.89
CA HIS A 155 -15.90 -2.55 -10.58
C HIS A 155 -17.01 -2.24 -9.56
N GLN A 156 -17.59 -1.04 -9.59
CA GLN A 156 -18.71 -0.69 -8.71
C GLN A 156 -19.92 -1.60 -8.98
N ASN A 157 -20.27 -1.81 -10.26
CA ASN A 157 -21.39 -2.68 -10.65
C ASN A 157 -21.17 -4.17 -10.29
N GLU A 158 -19.93 -4.58 -10.02
CA GLU A 158 -19.59 -5.95 -9.61
C GLU A 158 -20.01 -6.24 -8.16
N PHE A 159 -20.06 -5.22 -7.31
CA PHE A 159 -20.27 -5.35 -5.87
C PHE A 159 -21.55 -4.66 -5.36
N ASP A 160 -22.00 -3.62 -6.03
CA ASP A 160 -23.26 -2.90 -5.77
C ASP A 160 -24.42 -3.67 -6.46
N LEU A 161 -25.00 -4.64 -5.75
CA LEU A 161 -26.01 -5.56 -6.28
C LEU A 161 -27.36 -4.84 -6.48
N ASP A 162 -27.65 -3.86 -5.63
CA ASP A 162 -28.90 -3.09 -5.69
C ASP A 162 -28.79 -1.78 -6.50
N ARG A 163 -27.56 -1.41 -6.92
CA ARG A 163 -27.23 -0.25 -7.76
C ARG A 163 -27.58 1.09 -7.10
N ASN A 164 -27.56 1.15 -5.78
CA ASN A 164 -27.88 2.36 -5.04
C ASN A 164 -26.67 3.31 -4.90
N GLY A 165 -25.47 2.88 -5.29
CA GLY A 165 -24.21 3.62 -5.21
C GLY A 165 -23.49 3.53 -3.85
N VAL A 166 -23.95 2.70 -2.93
CA VAL A 166 -23.50 2.54 -1.53
C VAL A 166 -23.52 1.04 -1.16
N LEU A 167 -22.37 0.45 -0.82
CA LEU A 167 -22.36 -0.93 -0.34
C LEU A 167 -23.04 -0.99 1.03
N ASP A 168 -24.08 -1.81 1.12
CA ASP A 168 -24.58 -2.24 2.41
C ASP A 168 -23.56 -3.14 3.13
N GLU A 169 -23.80 -3.42 4.41
CA GLU A 169 -22.87 -4.24 5.20
C GLU A 169 -22.64 -5.64 4.59
N LYS A 170 -23.64 -6.22 3.92
CA LYS A 170 -23.55 -7.56 3.33
C LYS A 170 -22.80 -7.55 2.00
N GLU A 171 -23.00 -6.53 1.19
CA GLU A 171 -22.30 -6.30 -0.07
C GLU A 171 -20.82 -5.99 0.18
N LEU A 172 -20.53 -5.19 1.23
CA LEU A 172 -19.16 -4.95 1.68
C LEU A 172 -18.48 -6.24 2.14
N GLU A 173 -19.16 -7.07 2.94
CA GLU A 173 -18.65 -8.38 3.35
C GLU A 173 -18.42 -9.31 2.15
N ALA A 174 -19.31 -9.30 1.17
CA ALA A 174 -19.16 -10.08 -0.06
C ALA A 174 -17.92 -9.63 -0.85
N ALA A 175 -17.74 -8.32 -1.03
CA ALA A 175 -16.58 -7.73 -1.70
C ALA A 175 -15.27 -8.10 -0.99
N MET A 176 -15.23 -7.92 0.32
CA MET A 176 -14.09 -8.29 1.17
C MET A 176 -13.78 -9.78 1.09
N SER A 177 -14.80 -10.64 1.11
CA SER A 177 -14.62 -12.10 1.04
C SER A 177 -14.06 -12.55 -0.30
N LYS A 178 -14.45 -11.88 -1.39
CA LYS A 178 -13.96 -12.16 -2.75
C LYS A 178 -12.50 -11.75 -2.90
N GLU A 179 -12.15 -10.57 -2.39
CA GLU A 179 -10.77 -10.09 -2.33
C GLU A 179 -9.89 -11.03 -1.49
N ALA A 180 -10.37 -11.44 -0.31
CA ALA A 180 -9.66 -12.34 0.60
C ALA A 180 -9.44 -13.76 0.03
N LYS A 181 -10.32 -14.23 -0.86
CA LYS A 181 -10.21 -15.53 -1.53
C LYS A 181 -9.30 -15.50 -2.76
N SER A 182 -8.97 -14.32 -3.29
CA SER A 182 -8.11 -14.19 -4.47
C SER A 182 -6.65 -14.53 -4.14
N SER A 183 -6.15 -15.67 -4.64
CA SER A 183 -4.73 -16.03 -4.54
C SER A 183 -3.82 -15.00 -5.22
N TRP A 184 -4.29 -14.41 -6.32
CA TRP A 184 -3.59 -13.31 -7.01
C TRP A 184 -3.57 -12.03 -6.18
N GLY A 185 -4.65 -11.73 -5.45
CA GLY A 185 -4.70 -10.60 -4.53
C GLY A 185 -3.66 -10.70 -3.41
N LYS A 186 -3.48 -11.89 -2.84
CA LYS A 186 -2.46 -12.15 -1.80
C LYS A 186 -1.02 -12.00 -2.32
N ILE A 187 -0.76 -12.44 -3.55
CA ILE A 187 0.57 -12.27 -4.17
C ILE A 187 0.81 -10.79 -4.45
N ASN A 188 -0.19 -10.08 -4.99
CA ASN A 188 -0.07 -8.65 -5.27
C ASN A 188 0.16 -7.84 -4.00
N GLU A 189 -0.45 -8.24 -2.88
CA GLU A 189 -0.25 -7.61 -1.58
C GLU A 189 1.22 -7.66 -1.13
N LEU A 190 1.93 -8.78 -1.37
CA LEU A 190 3.35 -8.89 -1.02
C LEU A 190 4.21 -7.83 -1.71
N PHE A 191 3.83 -7.44 -2.93
CA PHE A 191 4.49 -6.42 -3.73
C PHE A 191 3.85 -5.02 -3.62
N SER A 192 2.86 -4.85 -2.74
CA SER A 192 2.16 -3.58 -2.49
C SER A 192 2.73 -2.85 -1.28
N THR A 193 2.79 -1.51 -1.35
CA THR A 193 3.15 -0.64 -0.23
C THR A 193 1.99 -0.37 0.73
N HIS A 194 0.76 -0.63 0.29
CA HIS A 194 -0.45 -0.52 1.11
C HIS A 194 -1.03 -1.91 1.39
N PRO A 195 -1.54 -2.16 2.60
CA PRO A 195 -2.25 -3.39 2.90
C PRO A 195 -3.57 -3.43 2.12
N SER A 196 -4.10 -4.63 1.92
CA SER A 196 -5.39 -4.79 1.25
C SER A 196 -6.51 -4.09 2.02
N THR A 197 -7.45 -3.51 1.28
CA THR A 197 -8.55 -2.71 1.84
C THR A 197 -9.33 -3.49 2.89
N TYR A 198 -9.67 -4.75 2.60
CA TYR A 198 -10.43 -5.58 3.53
C TYR A 198 -9.73 -5.79 4.88
N LYS A 199 -8.39 -5.84 4.93
CA LYS A 199 -7.65 -6.00 6.20
C LYS A 199 -7.73 -4.76 7.06
N ARG A 200 -7.64 -3.58 6.44
CA ARG A 200 -7.83 -2.29 7.12
C ARG A 200 -9.24 -2.16 7.67
N ILE A 201 -10.25 -2.55 6.89
CA ILE A 201 -11.65 -2.55 7.36
C ILE A 201 -11.86 -3.49 8.55
N ILE A 202 -11.30 -4.70 8.50
CA ILE A 202 -11.37 -5.65 9.63
C ILE A 202 -10.72 -5.06 10.90
N LEU A 203 -9.55 -4.42 10.76
CA LEU A 203 -8.88 -3.73 11.86
C LEU A 203 -9.79 -2.64 12.45
N LEU A 204 -10.37 -1.78 11.63
CA LEU A 204 -11.25 -0.70 12.06
C LEU A 204 -12.51 -1.21 12.76
N LYS A 205 -13.16 -2.26 12.25
CA LYS A 205 -14.28 -2.95 12.93
C LYS A 205 -13.85 -3.59 14.25
N GLY A 206 -12.59 -4.01 14.37
CA GLY A 206 -12.00 -4.45 15.64
C GLY A 206 -11.91 -3.30 16.64
N ILE A 207 -11.32 -2.18 16.21
CA ILE A 207 -11.13 -0.98 17.02
C ILE A 207 -12.49 -0.38 17.45
N GLU A 208 -13.48 -0.34 16.56
CA GLU A 208 -14.82 0.17 16.85
C GLU A 208 -15.50 -0.57 18.00
N ARG A 209 -15.34 -1.90 18.06
CA ARG A 209 -15.85 -2.72 19.16
C ARG A 209 -15.20 -2.35 20.49
N GLU A 210 -13.91 -2.02 20.49
CA GLU A 210 -13.20 -1.58 21.69
C GLU A 210 -13.58 -0.15 22.11
N VAL A 211 -13.74 0.76 21.14
CA VAL A 211 -14.20 2.14 21.37
C VAL A 211 -15.53 2.17 22.12
N ASN A 212 -16.44 1.26 21.76
CA ASN A 212 -17.78 1.16 22.35
C ASN A 212 -17.80 0.57 23.78
N THR A 213 -16.67 0.05 24.30
CA THR A 213 -16.62 -0.69 25.57
C THR A 213 -16.03 0.11 26.75
N SER A 214 -15.84 1.43 26.60
CA SER A 214 -15.41 2.44 27.61
C SER A 214 -13.89 2.60 27.87
N SER A 215 -13.47 3.88 27.99
CA SER A 215 -12.09 4.41 28.09
C SER A 215 -11.13 4.02 26.95
N PHE A 216 -11.52 4.25 25.70
CA PHE A 216 -10.59 4.11 24.57
C PHE A 216 -9.38 5.06 24.72
N ARG A 217 -8.19 4.49 24.90
CA ARG A 217 -6.90 5.20 24.93
C ARG A 217 -6.11 4.91 23.66
N GLU A 218 -5.10 5.74 23.40
CA GLU A 218 -4.25 5.58 22.21
C GLU A 218 -3.53 4.23 22.22
N GLU A 219 -3.10 3.78 23.40
CA GLU A 219 -2.48 2.48 23.63
C GLU A 219 -3.38 1.29 23.29
N ASP A 220 -4.70 1.44 23.37
CA ASP A 220 -5.64 0.37 23.00
C ASP A 220 -5.79 0.27 21.48
N ALA A 221 -5.80 1.41 20.78
CA ALA A 221 -5.84 1.46 19.32
C ALA A 221 -4.68 0.69 18.67
N TYR A 222 -3.49 0.75 19.26
CA TYR A 222 -2.31 0.06 18.74
C TYR A 222 -2.21 -1.42 19.12
N LYS A 223 -3.02 -1.94 20.05
CA LYS A 223 -2.97 -3.38 20.41
C LYS A 223 -3.48 -4.29 19.30
N LEU A 224 -4.31 -3.75 18.42
CA LEU A 224 -4.93 -4.47 17.31
C LEU A 224 -4.10 -4.41 16.02
N VAL A 225 -3.01 -3.64 16.01
CA VAL A 225 -2.06 -3.47 14.89
C VAL A 225 -0.87 -4.41 15.06
#